data_AF-A0A6G2VXF5-F1
#
_entry.id   AF-A0A6G2VXF5-F1
#
_cell.length_a   1.000
_cell.length_b   1.000
_cell.length_c   1.000
_cell.angle_alpha   90.00
_cell.angle_beta   90.00
_cell.angle_gamma   90.00
#
_symmetry.space_group_name_H-M   'P 1'
#
loop_
_entity.id
_entity.type
_entity.pdbx_description
1 polymer ?
#
loop_
_entity_poly.entity_id
_entity_poly.type
_entity_poly.pdbx_seq_one_letter_code
_entity_poly.pdbx_strand_id
1 'polypeptide(L)'
;DCLDLAPDGVVRLSGFHRSPGDLLHDLFHAVHDAPRHRPDRDELLACVGEIGAVVVLDDLEFGGAALDELLDATPECAFLFGATPDVPAPSAESEVEEVFLAGLDRAAGVEILERTVGRVLTEDEANWAGDLWFESEGLPLRFVQAGALLRQRDQQRAGAGAVDEYGVFEDVRRAADRHADPDREADPDRRADPYTDAAAALPADPEDDVPLPPLGEAAAPAPLLASRLTPSARATLRFAVALGGEIPHQAHLPALVGDTHADAALGELASCGLVSPVGSRYRLAAGVQTQLEAA
;
A
#
# COMPACT_ATOMS: atom_id res chain seq x y z
N ASP A 1 -15.68 3.02 29.06
CA ASP A 1 -17.14 3.07 28.98
C ASP A 1 -17.49 4.52 28.72
N CYS A 2 -18.17 4.80 27.61
CA CYS A 2 -18.43 6.15 27.12
C CYS A 2 -19.91 6.54 27.27
N LEU A 3 -20.73 5.68 27.90
CA LEU A 3 -22.19 5.86 27.96
C LEU A 3 -22.61 7.18 28.58
N ASP A 4 -21.84 7.70 29.55
CA ASP A 4 -22.11 9.00 30.18
C ASP A 4 -21.74 10.21 29.28
N LEU A 5 -20.95 9.98 28.22
CA LEU A 5 -20.45 11.01 27.31
C LEU A 5 -21.15 10.95 25.93
N ALA A 6 -21.50 9.75 25.48
CA ALA A 6 -22.09 9.45 24.19
C ALA A 6 -23.16 8.36 24.37
N PRO A 7 -24.40 8.73 24.75
CA PRO A 7 -25.49 7.78 24.96
C PRO A 7 -25.79 6.92 23.73
N ASP A 8 -25.60 7.46 22.53
CA ASP A 8 -25.78 6.76 21.25
C ASP A 8 -24.47 6.10 20.73
N GLY A 9 -23.40 6.17 21.52
CA GLY A 9 -22.14 5.49 21.27
C GLY A 9 -21.16 6.22 20.35
N VAL A 10 -20.24 5.45 19.75
CA VAL A 10 -19.22 5.97 18.82
C VAL A 10 -19.60 5.56 17.40
N VAL A 11 -19.83 6.54 16.54
CA VAL A 11 -20.23 6.32 15.14
C VAL A 11 -19.05 6.65 14.24
N ARG A 12 -18.67 5.72 13.36
CA ARG A 12 -17.65 5.97 12.34
C ARG A 12 -18.32 6.23 10.99
N LEU A 13 -18.08 7.40 10.43
CA LEU A 13 -18.56 7.82 9.11
C LEU A 13 -17.37 8.09 8.18
N SER A 14 -17.64 8.11 6.88
CA SER A 14 -16.68 8.51 5.85
C SER A 14 -17.25 9.70 5.08
N GLY A 15 -16.47 10.78 4.99
CA GLY A 15 -16.78 11.99 4.25
C GLY A 15 -16.47 11.90 2.77
N PHE A 16 -15.85 10.80 2.33
CA PHE A 16 -15.44 10.63 0.94
C PHE A 16 -16.64 10.65 0.00
N HIS A 17 -16.66 11.63 -0.89
CA HIS A 17 -17.75 11.90 -1.82
C HIS A 17 -19.11 12.05 -1.12
N ARG A 18 -19.11 12.67 0.08
CA ARG A 18 -20.34 12.95 0.84
C ARG A 18 -20.58 14.44 1.00
N SER A 19 -21.85 14.82 0.86
CA SER A 19 -22.35 16.12 1.30
C SER A 19 -22.75 16.11 2.78
N PRO A 20 -22.96 17.26 3.43
CA PRO A 20 -23.51 17.32 4.78
C PRO A 20 -24.82 16.54 4.93
N GLY A 21 -25.73 16.66 3.94
CA GLY A 21 -26.99 15.92 3.94
C GLY A 21 -26.81 14.40 3.85
N ASP A 22 -25.83 13.92 3.09
CA ASP A 22 -25.50 12.49 3.05
C ASP A 22 -25.01 11.99 4.42
N LEU A 23 -24.18 12.79 5.10
CA LEU A 23 -23.66 12.45 6.42
C LEU A 23 -24.73 12.47 7.51
N LEU A 24 -25.69 13.40 7.47
CA LEU A 24 -26.84 13.41 8.38
C LEU A 24 -27.69 12.15 8.18
N HIS A 25 -27.94 11.73 6.94
CA HIS A 25 -28.60 10.46 6.67
C HIS A 25 -27.79 9.27 7.16
N ASP A 26 -26.48 9.22 6.86
CA ASP A 26 -25.61 8.12 7.29
C ASP A 26 -25.56 8.02 8.83
N LEU A 27 -25.54 9.15 9.55
CA LEU A 27 -25.62 9.22 11.02
C LEU A 27 -26.98 8.69 11.53
N PHE A 28 -28.08 9.19 10.97
CA PHE A 28 -29.43 8.74 11.32
C PHE A 28 -29.57 7.22 11.15
N HIS A 29 -29.11 6.69 10.02
CA HIS A 29 -29.16 5.26 9.73
C HIS A 29 -28.30 4.44 10.69
N ALA A 30 -27.14 4.96 11.10
CA ALA A 30 -26.24 4.27 12.01
C ALA A 30 -26.82 4.16 13.43
N VAL A 31 -27.44 5.23 13.95
CA VAL A 31 -27.95 5.28 15.34
C VAL A 31 -29.32 4.62 15.48
N HIS A 32 -30.24 4.87 14.55
CA HIS A 32 -31.62 4.37 14.65
C HIS A 32 -31.85 2.98 14.03
N ASP A 33 -30.81 2.35 13.46
CA ASP A 33 -30.91 1.08 12.71
C ASP A 33 -32.09 1.05 11.73
N ALA A 34 -32.22 2.11 10.94
CA ALA A 34 -33.37 2.37 10.08
C ALA A 34 -33.02 2.39 8.57
N PRO A 35 -32.37 1.35 8.00
CA PRO A 35 -31.78 1.39 6.65
C PRO A 35 -32.80 1.53 5.50
N ARG A 36 -34.10 1.39 5.77
CA ARG A 36 -35.18 1.52 4.77
C ARG A 36 -36.06 2.74 4.98
N HIS A 37 -35.84 3.49 6.06
CA HIS A 37 -36.58 4.72 6.33
C HIS A 37 -35.89 5.89 5.67
N ARG A 38 -36.63 6.75 4.97
CA ARG A 38 -36.10 7.98 4.39
C ARG A 38 -36.91 9.14 4.96
N PRO A 39 -36.47 9.71 6.09
CA PRO A 39 -37.14 10.87 6.64
C PRO A 39 -37.06 12.03 5.65
N ASP A 40 -38.06 12.91 5.68
CA ASP A 40 -37.93 14.21 5.02
C ASP A 40 -36.92 15.09 5.78
N ARG A 41 -36.64 16.28 5.26
CA ARG A 41 -35.58 17.12 5.84
C ARG A 41 -35.90 17.60 7.26
N ASP A 42 -37.15 17.94 7.54
CA ASP A 42 -37.54 18.43 8.87
C ASP A 42 -37.53 17.29 9.89
N GLU A 43 -38.00 16.10 9.48
CA GLU A 43 -37.92 14.88 10.29
C GLU A 43 -36.46 14.47 10.56
N LEU A 44 -35.60 14.50 9.54
CA LEU A 44 -34.18 14.15 9.67
C LEU A 44 -33.50 15.06 10.68
N LEU A 45 -33.67 16.37 10.55
CA LEU A 45 -33.06 17.37 11.45
C LEU A 45 -33.56 17.23 12.89
N ALA A 46 -34.84 16.93 13.09
CA ALA A 46 -35.38 16.67 14.42
C ALA A 46 -34.75 15.41 15.05
N CYS A 47 -34.61 14.33 14.28
CA CYS A 47 -34.01 13.09 14.79
C CYS A 47 -32.52 13.24 15.07
N VAL A 48 -31.74 13.76 14.12
CA VAL A 48 -30.27 13.89 14.29
C VAL A 48 -29.90 14.94 15.33
N GLY A 49 -30.77 15.92 15.58
CA GLY A 49 -30.58 16.92 16.62
C GLY A 49 -30.65 16.35 18.05
N GLU A 50 -31.27 15.19 18.23
CA GLU A 50 -31.37 14.49 19.53
C GLU A 50 -30.25 13.45 19.73
N ILE A 51 -29.44 13.19 18.70
CA ILE A 51 -28.38 12.16 18.75
C ILE A 51 -27.20 12.66 19.59
N GLY A 52 -26.94 11.99 20.72
CA GLY A 52 -25.78 12.20 21.58
C GLY A 52 -24.68 11.18 21.29
N ALA A 53 -23.87 11.42 20.24
CA ALA A 53 -22.83 10.49 19.81
C ALA A 53 -21.44 11.15 19.70
N VAL A 54 -20.39 10.33 19.80
CA VAL A 54 -19.05 10.71 19.34
C VAL A 54 -18.90 10.23 17.90
N VAL A 55 -18.81 11.16 16.95
CA VAL A 55 -18.75 10.87 15.53
C VAL A 55 -17.31 11.03 15.02
N VAL A 56 -16.71 9.92 14.60
CA VAL A 56 -15.41 9.90 13.92
C VAL A 56 -15.68 9.96 12.42
N LEU A 57 -15.45 11.12 11.82
CA LEU A 57 -15.64 11.37 10.40
C LEU A 57 -14.28 11.41 9.69
N ASP A 58 -13.96 10.33 8.99
CA ASP A 58 -12.72 10.21 8.21
C ASP A 58 -12.92 10.69 6.78
N ASP A 59 -11.86 11.09 6.08
CA ASP A 59 -11.92 11.58 4.69
C ASP A 59 -12.91 12.73 4.45
N LEU A 60 -12.97 13.72 5.34
CA LEU A 60 -13.80 14.91 5.16
C LEU A 60 -13.31 15.71 3.94
N GLU A 61 -14.21 16.04 3.01
CA GLU A 61 -13.89 16.76 1.76
C GLU A 61 -14.47 18.19 1.71
N PHE A 62 -15.10 18.67 2.79
CA PHE A 62 -15.70 20.00 2.87
C PHE A 62 -15.45 20.69 4.21
N GLY A 63 -15.50 22.03 4.21
CA GLY A 63 -15.32 22.87 5.40
C GLY A 63 -16.20 24.12 5.37
N GLY A 64 -15.87 25.14 6.17
CA GLY A 64 -16.62 26.39 6.26
C GLY A 64 -18.11 26.20 6.52
N ALA A 65 -18.96 26.93 5.78
CA ALA A 65 -20.41 26.91 5.98
C ALA A 65 -21.07 25.52 5.84
N ALA A 66 -20.48 24.62 5.04
CA ALA A 66 -20.99 23.25 4.91
C ALA A 66 -20.71 22.42 6.17
N LEU A 67 -19.57 22.66 6.82
CA LEU A 67 -19.26 22.07 8.12
C LEU A 67 -20.12 22.70 9.21
N ASP A 68 -20.34 24.01 9.18
CA ASP A 68 -21.24 24.70 10.11
C ASP A 68 -22.67 24.12 10.03
N GLU A 69 -23.20 23.87 8.82
CA GLU A 69 -24.51 23.21 8.64
C GLU A 69 -24.57 21.82 9.31
N LEU A 70 -23.50 21.03 9.20
CA LEU A 70 -23.43 19.72 9.85
C LEU A 70 -23.43 19.87 11.38
N LEU A 71 -22.60 20.76 11.92
CA LEU A 71 -22.49 20.99 13.37
C LEU A 71 -23.79 21.53 13.97
N ASP A 72 -24.41 22.51 13.31
CA ASP A 72 -25.68 23.12 13.73
C ASP A 72 -26.83 22.10 13.75
N ALA A 73 -26.81 21.12 12.85
CA ALA A 73 -27.83 20.08 12.76
C ALA A 73 -27.68 19.01 13.85
N THR A 74 -26.50 18.86 14.46
CA THR A 74 -26.18 17.81 15.43
C THR A 74 -25.56 18.40 16.72
N PRO A 75 -26.29 19.26 17.45
CA PRO A 75 -25.75 19.97 18.61
C PRO A 75 -25.33 19.05 19.77
N GLU A 76 -25.89 17.84 19.86
CA GLU A 76 -25.58 16.88 20.92
C GLU A 76 -24.42 15.93 20.55
N CYS A 77 -23.87 16.04 19.34
CA CYS A 77 -22.74 15.24 18.87
C CYS A 77 -21.39 15.91 19.15
N ALA A 78 -20.39 15.10 19.50
CA ALA A 78 -18.98 15.49 19.50
C ALA A 78 -18.28 14.90 18.28
N PHE A 79 -17.53 15.69 17.52
CA PHE A 79 -16.88 15.23 16.29
C PHE A 79 -15.36 15.13 16.41
N LEU A 80 -14.80 14.13 15.74
CA LEU A 80 -13.39 14.04 15.38
C LEU A 80 -13.29 13.90 13.86
N PHE A 81 -12.63 14.85 13.21
CA PHE A 81 -12.50 14.89 11.76
C PHE A 81 -11.10 14.46 11.30
N GLY A 82 -11.06 13.63 10.26
CA GLY A 82 -9.88 13.41 9.43
C GLY A 82 -10.05 14.17 8.12
N ALA A 83 -9.23 15.20 7.89
CA ALA A 83 -9.25 16.02 6.68
C ALA A 83 -7.84 16.17 6.12
N THR A 84 -7.74 16.29 4.79
CA THR A 84 -6.50 16.66 4.12
C THR A 84 -6.32 18.18 4.09
N PRO A 85 -5.09 18.71 3.95
CA PRO A 85 -4.83 20.15 4.03
C PRO A 85 -5.49 21.02 2.94
N ASP A 86 -6.00 20.41 1.88
CA ASP A 86 -6.73 21.07 0.79
C ASP A 86 -8.20 21.34 1.11
N VAL A 87 -8.73 20.72 2.17
CA VAL A 87 -10.08 20.99 2.66
C VAL A 87 -10.14 22.41 3.22
N PRO A 88 -11.16 23.21 2.87
CA PRO A 88 -11.33 24.54 3.44
C PRO A 88 -11.34 24.50 4.97
N ALA A 89 -10.68 25.46 5.62
CA ALA A 89 -10.66 25.52 7.08
C ALA A 89 -12.08 25.64 7.67
N PRO A 90 -12.30 25.18 8.92
CA PRO A 90 -13.52 25.47 9.67
C PRO A 90 -13.79 26.98 9.76
N SER A 91 -15.05 27.36 9.96
CA SER A 91 -15.38 28.77 10.18
C SER A 91 -14.77 29.26 11.51
N ALA A 92 -14.44 30.55 11.59
CA ALA A 92 -13.86 31.14 12.81
C ALA A 92 -14.83 31.14 14.00
N GLU A 93 -16.13 30.94 13.75
CA GLU A 93 -17.17 30.85 14.77
C GLU A 93 -17.42 29.40 15.21
N SER A 94 -16.91 28.41 14.47
CA SER A 94 -17.00 27.00 14.86
C SER A 94 -16.14 26.69 16.07
N GLU A 95 -16.60 25.76 16.92
CA GLU A 95 -15.83 25.26 18.07
C GLU A 95 -14.82 24.18 17.69
N VAL A 96 -14.38 24.14 16.42
CA VAL A 96 -13.45 23.12 15.91
C VAL A 96 -12.01 23.55 16.14
N GLU A 97 -11.25 22.73 16.85
CA GLU A 97 -9.81 22.87 17.00
C GLU A 97 -9.07 22.09 15.89
N GLU A 98 -8.13 22.75 15.21
CA GLU A 98 -7.30 22.13 14.17
C GLU A 98 -5.96 21.65 14.75
N VAL A 99 -5.65 20.37 14.52
CA VAL A 99 -4.36 19.76 14.88
C VAL A 99 -3.69 19.24 13.62
N PHE A 100 -2.61 19.90 13.20
CA PHE A 100 -1.84 19.51 12.03
C PHE A 100 -0.84 18.40 12.37
N LEU A 101 -0.93 17.28 11.65
CA LEU A 101 -0.02 16.14 11.81
C LEU A 101 1.20 16.30 10.90
N ALA A 102 2.38 16.33 11.49
CA ALA A 102 3.64 16.30 10.77
C ALA A 102 4.04 14.87 10.38
N GLY A 103 5.03 14.76 9.49
CA GLY A 103 5.67 13.49 9.17
C GLY A 103 6.39 12.88 10.38
N LEU A 104 6.71 11.60 10.27
CA LEU A 104 7.43 10.85 11.29
C LEU A 104 8.87 11.32 11.42
N ASP A 105 9.43 11.18 12.62
CA ASP A 105 10.87 11.25 12.77
C ASP A 105 11.58 10.07 12.09
N ARG A 106 12.90 10.19 11.92
CA ARG A 106 13.72 9.18 11.25
C ARG A 106 13.65 7.81 11.93
N ALA A 107 13.59 7.77 13.26
CA ALA A 107 13.59 6.52 14.01
C ALA A 107 12.27 5.76 13.83
N ALA A 108 11.15 6.48 13.92
CA ALA A 108 9.82 5.93 13.66
C ALA A 108 9.66 5.47 12.20
N GLY A 109 10.24 6.19 11.22
CA GLY A 109 10.28 5.76 9.82
C GLY A 109 10.98 4.42 9.63
N VAL A 110 12.15 4.24 10.25
CA VAL A 110 12.88 2.96 10.24
C VAL A 110 12.07 1.86 10.92
N GLU A 111 11.41 2.13 12.05
CA GLU A 111 10.58 1.14 12.73
C GLU A 111 9.41 0.66 11.86
N ILE A 112 8.71 1.56 11.15
CA ILE A 112 7.66 1.18 10.20
C ILE A 112 8.25 0.33 9.06
N LEU A 113 9.41 0.70 8.56
CA LEU A 113 10.08 -0.01 7.48
C LEU A 113 10.42 -1.45 7.92
N GLU A 114 11.04 -1.63 9.07
CA GLU A 114 11.35 -2.96 9.65
C GLU A 114 10.11 -3.81 9.86
N ARG A 115 9.03 -3.23 10.39
CA ARG A 115 7.74 -3.92 10.55
C ARG A 115 7.16 -4.35 9.21
N THR A 116 7.31 -3.52 8.17
CA THR A 116 6.78 -3.79 6.83
C THR A 116 7.59 -4.84 6.08
N VAL A 117 8.91 -4.88 6.29
CA VAL A 117 9.80 -5.92 5.72
C VAL A 117 9.73 -7.23 6.51
N GLY A 118 9.47 -7.15 7.82
CA GLY A 118 9.38 -8.31 8.71
C GLY A 118 10.73 -8.79 9.26
N ARG A 119 11.79 -7.98 9.12
CA ARG A 119 13.14 -8.23 9.64
C ARG A 119 13.85 -6.91 9.95
N VAL A 120 14.95 -7.01 10.69
CA VAL A 120 15.88 -5.90 10.91
C VAL A 120 16.53 -5.49 9.59
N LEU A 121 16.75 -4.19 9.41
CA LEU A 121 17.42 -3.66 8.22
C LEU A 121 18.92 -3.94 8.26
N THR A 122 19.52 -4.14 7.09
CA THR A 122 20.98 -4.09 6.96
C THR A 122 21.48 -2.65 7.14
N GLU A 123 22.80 -2.48 7.33
CA GLU A 123 23.40 -1.14 7.43
C GLU A 123 23.13 -0.29 6.17
N ASP A 124 23.24 -0.89 4.99
CA ASP A 124 22.94 -0.21 3.72
C ASP A 124 21.46 0.17 3.60
N GLU A 125 20.55 -0.69 4.03
CA GLU A 125 19.12 -0.42 4.06
C GLU A 125 18.75 0.68 5.07
N ALA A 126 19.42 0.72 6.22
CA ALA A 126 19.23 1.76 7.23
C ALA A 126 19.76 3.13 6.77
N ASN A 127 20.87 3.14 6.02
CA ASN A 127 21.39 4.34 5.38
C ASN A 127 20.42 4.84 4.28
N TRP A 128 19.99 3.93 3.39
CA TRP A 128 18.98 4.21 2.36
C TRP A 128 17.65 4.72 2.93
N ALA A 129 17.19 4.16 4.06
CA ALA A 129 15.99 4.63 4.75
C ALA A 129 16.17 6.05 5.32
N GLY A 130 17.40 6.42 5.72
CA GLY A 130 17.75 7.77 6.13
C GLY A 130 17.61 8.78 4.99
N ASP A 131 18.10 8.43 3.80
CA ASP A 131 17.96 9.27 2.62
C ASP A 131 16.49 9.39 2.19
N LEU A 132 15.75 8.29 2.22
CA LEU A 132 14.30 8.28 1.94
C LEU A 132 13.52 9.16 2.93
N TRP A 133 13.88 9.15 4.22
CA TRP A 133 13.23 10.01 5.22
C TRP A 133 13.38 11.49 4.87
N PHE A 134 14.55 11.90 4.39
CA PHE A 134 14.80 13.27 3.97
C PHE A 134 13.93 13.66 2.76
N GLU A 135 13.90 12.82 1.71
CA GLU A 135 13.11 13.09 0.50
C GLU A 135 11.60 13.02 0.72
N SER A 136 11.15 12.17 1.65
CA SER A 136 9.72 11.99 1.95
C SER A 136 9.21 12.88 3.07
N GLU A 137 10.07 13.68 3.71
CA GLU A 137 9.74 14.46 4.91
C GLU A 137 9.04 13.63 6.00
N GLY A 138 9.39 12.35 6.12
CA GLY A 138 8.81 11.46 7.13
C GLY A 138 7.42 10.92 6.82
N LEU A 139 6.91 11.01 5.58
CA LEU A 139 5.57 10.51 5.24
C LEU A 139 5.44 8.99 5.50
N PRO A 140 4.54 8.54 6.40
CA PRO A 140 4.43 7.12 6.78
C PRO A 140 4.23 6.18 5.60
N LEU A 141 3.40 6.57 4.63
CA LEU A 141 3.11 5.78 3.43
C LEU A 141 4.38 5.44 2.63
N ARG A 142 5.38 6.35 2.60
CA ARG A 142 6.64 6.12 1.87
C ARG A 142 7.45 5.00 2.49
N PHE A 143 7.47 4.87 3.81
CA PHE A 143 8.14 3.77 4.50
C PHE A 143 7.43 2.43 4.29
N VAL A 144 6.08 2.43 4.24
CA VAL A 144 5.31 1.23 3.91
C VAL A 144 5.62 0.77 2.47
N GLN A 145 5.62 1.69 1.51
CA GLN A 145 5.92 1.40 0.10
C GLN A 145 7.38 0.96 -0.09
N ALA A 146 8.32 1.60 0.60
CA ALA A 146 9.72 1.22 0.63
C ALA A 146 9.93 -0.19 1.21
N GLY A 147 9.19 -0.54 2.26
CA GLY A 147 9.21 -1.88 2.83
C GLY A 147 8.71 -2.92 1.83
N ALA A 148 7.67 -2.59 1.06
CA ALA A 148 7.21 -3.44 -0.02
C ALA A 148 8.26 -3.63 -1.13
N LEU A 149 9.01 -2.58 -1.49
CA LEU A 149 10.12 -2.68 -2.45
C LEU A 149 11.23 -3.61 -1.95
N LEU A 150 11.60 -3.51 -0.66
CA LEU A 150 12.60 -4.39 -0.05
C LEU A 150 12.12 -5.85 -0.02
N ARG A 151 10.85 -6.11 0.33
CA ARG A 151 10.29 -7.48 0.25
C ARG A 151 10.32 -8.04 -1.17
N GLN A 152 9.96 -7.24 -2.17
CA GLN A 152 10.00 -7.67 -3.57
C GLN A 152 11.44 -7.98 -4.02
N ARG A 153 12.42 -7.19 -3.56
CA ARG A 153 13.85 -7.45 -3.80
C ARG A 153 14.30 -8.75 -3.14
N ASP A 154 13.91 -9.00 -1.89
CA ASP A 154 14.23 -10.25 -1.18
C ASP A 154 13.63 -11.46 -1.91
N GLN A 155 12.40 -11.33 -2.45
CA GLN A 155 11.77 -12.37 -3.28
C GLN A 155 12.53 -12.61 -4.60
N GLN A 156 13.05 -11.56 -5.24
CA GLN A 156 13.84 -11.69 -6.47
C GLN A 156 15.16 -12.42 -6.21
N ARG A 157 15.84 -12.08 -5.12
CA ARG A 157 17.07 -12.78 -4.70
C ARG A 157 16.83 -14.26 -4.40
N ALA A 158 15.76 -14.57 -3.66
CA ALA A 158 15.39 -15.95 -3.35
C ALA A 158 15.00 -16.74 -4.62
N GLY A 159 14.32 -16.08 -5.56
CA GLY A 159 13.97 -16.67 -6.86
C GLY A 159 15.18 -17.01 -7.71
N ALA A 160 16.18 -16.12 -7.76
CA ALA A 160 17.43 -16.34 -8.49
C ALA A 160 18.24 -17.51 -7.90
N GLY A 161 18.44 -17.52 -6.57
CA GLY A 161 19.15 -18.61 -5.89
C GLY A 161 18.50 -19.99 -6.06
N ALA A 162 17.17 -20.07 -6.20
CA ALA A 162 16.47 -21.32 -6.47
C ALA A 162 16.70 -21.83 -7.92
N VAL A 163 16.95 -20.94 -8.89
CA VAL A 163 17.29 -21.34 -10.26
C VAL A 163 18.70 -21.92 -10.32
N ASP A 164 19.62 -21.39 -9.51
CA ASP A 164 21.00 -21.86 -9.42
C ASP A 164 21.13 -23.18 -8.64
N GLU A 165 20.35 -23.38 -7.57
CA GLU A 165 20.34 -24.64 -6.79
C GLU A 165 19.75 -25.83 -7.58
N TYR A 166 18.75 -25.57 -8.45
CA TYR A 166 18.12 -26.58 -9.30
C TYR A 166 18.58 -26.48 -10.76
N GLY A 167 19.89 -26.35 -10.99
CA GLY A 167 20.53 -26.21 -12.30
C GLY A 167 19.91 -27.07 -13.41
N VAL A 168 18.91 -26.51 -14.11
CA VAL A 168 18.29 -27.17 -15.25
C VAL A 168 19.27 -27.03 -16.41
N PHE A 169 19.85 -28.17 -16.82
CA PHE A 169 20.68 -28.42 -18.01
C PHE A 169 22.23 -28.38 -17.89
N GLU A 170 22.85 -28.32 -16.71
CA GLU A 170 24.30 -28.62 -16.59
C GLU A 170 24.60 -30.11 -16.89
N ASP A 171 23.70 -31.02 -16.51
CA ASP A 171 23.86 -32.47 -16.73
C ASP A 171 23.80 -32.90 -18.21
N VAL A 172 23.17 -32.09 -19.08
CA VAL A 172 23.07 -32.40 -20.52
C VAL A 172 24.39 -32.05 -21.24
N ARG A 173 25.11 -31.02 -20.79
CA ARG A 173 26.44 -30.68 -21.35
C ARG A 173 27.51 -31.70 -20.94
N ARG A 174 27.51 -32.15 -19.68
CA ARG A 174 28.41 -33.22 -19.21
C ARG A 174 28.12 -34.61 -19.81
N ALA A 175 26.91 -34.84 -20.31
CA ALA A 175 26.59 -36.07 -21.04
C ALA A 175 27.06 -36.01 -22.50
N ALA A 176 26.99 -34.84 -23.14
CA ALA A 176 27.46 -34.65 -24.51
C ALA A 176 28.99 -34.80 -24.65
N ASP A 177 29.75 -34.36 -23.63
CA ASP A 177 31.22 -34.50 -23.62
C ASP A 177 31.71 -35.93 -23.32
N ARG A 178 30.82 -36.84 -22.87
CA ARG A 178 31.14 -38.26 -22.60
C ARG A 178 30.93 -39.18 -23.81
N HIS A 179 30.50 -38.64 -24.94
CA HIS A 179 30.54 -39.34 -26.22
C HIS A 179 31.69 -38.83 -27.10
N ALA A 180 32.90 -38.86 -26.53
CA ALA A 180 34.12 -38.87 -27.32
C ALA A 180 34.40 -40.32 -27.78
N ASP A 181 34.40 -40.49 -29.09
CA ASP A 181 34.83 -41.62 -29.92
C ASP A 181 35.79 -42.64 -29.26
N PRO A 182 35.46 -43.95 -29.20
CA PRO A 182 36.32 -44.97 -28.57
C PRO A 182 37.58 -45.32 -29.37
N ASP A 183 37.80 -44.79 -30.58
CA ASP A 183 38.90 -45.19 -31.47
C ASP A 183 40.06 -44.18 -31.61
N ARG A 184 40.21 -43.22 -30.68
CA ARG A 184 41.40 -42.34 -30.67
C ARG A 184 42.63 -43.06 -30.08
N GLU A 185 43.50 -43.55 -30.96
CA GLU A 185 44.84 -44.03 -30.63
C GLU A 185 45.60 -42.98 -29.79
N ALA A 186 46.18 -43.45 -28.67
CA ALA A 186 46.94 -42.63 -27.74
C ALA A 186 48.27 -42.18 -28.36
N ASP A 187 48.41 -40.88 -28.59
CA ASP A 187 49.67 -40.24 -28.94
C ASP A 187 50.62 -40.23 -27.71
N PRO A 188 51.76 -40.95 -27.76
CA PRO A 188 52.65 -41.09 -26.61
C PRO A 188 53.51 -39.85 -26.32
N ASP A 189 53.49 -38.80 -27.15
CA ASP A 189 54.35 -37.61 -26.99
C ASP A 189 53.61 -36.36 -26.45
N ARG A 190 52.38 -36.52 -25.95
CA ARG A 190 51.66 -35.40 -25.32
C ARG A 190 52.25 -35.10 -23.94
N ARG A 191 53.13 -34.09 -23.89
CA ARG A 191 53.63 -33.50 -22.64
C ARG A 191 52.48 -33.19 -21.70
N ALA A 192 52.58 -33.66 -20.46
CA ALA A 192 51.64 -33.34 -19.40
C ALA A 192 51.60 -31.82 -19.18
N ASP A 193 50.46 -31.20 -19.45
CA ASP A 193 50.20 -29.82 -19.06
C ASP A 193 50.14 -29.75 -17.52
N PRO A 194 50.98 -28.96 -16.84
CA PRO A 194 51.12 -28.98 -15.38
C PRO A 194 50.04 -28.16 -14.64
N TYR A 195 48.87 -27.96 -15.24
CA TYR A 195 47.76 -27.17 -14.67
C TYR A 195 46.48 -28.00 -14.52
N THR A 196 46.57 -29.14 -13.82
CA THR A 196 45.37 -29.90 -13.42
C THR A 196 45.45 -30.33 -11.96
N ASP A 197 45.77 -29.39 -11.09
CA ASP A 197 45.41 -29.50 -9.68
C ASP A 197 45.12 -28.11 -9.10
N ALA A 198 43.93 -27.63 -9.44
CA ALA A 198 43.27 -26.56 -8.74
C ALA A 198 41.76 -26.81 -8.85
N ALA A 199 41.30 -27.89 -8.21
CA ALA A 199 40.02 -27.83 -7.51
C ALA A 199 40.16 -26.85 -6.33
N ALA A 200 40.53 -25.61 -6.64
CA ALA A 200 40.27 -24.49 -5.78
C ALA A 200 38.75 -24.41 -5.75
N ALA A 201 38.18 -24.48 -4.54
CA ALA A 201 36.83 -24.06 -4.29
C ALA A 201 36.58 -22.82 -5.16
N LEU A 202 35.65 -22.94 -6.11
CA LEU A 202 35.08 -21.75 -6.72
C LEU A 202 34.68 -20.89 -5.52
N PRO A 203 35.17 -19.64 -5.38
CA PRO A 203 34.57 -18.75 -4.41
C PRO A 203 33.08 -18.79 -4.71
N ALA A 204 32.25 -19.03 -3.68
CA ALA A 204 30.82 -18.82 -3.82
C ALA A 204 30.64 -17.50 -4.58
N ASP A 205 29.88 -17.52 -5.67
CA ASP A 205 29.63 -16.32 -6.46
C ASP A 205 29.29 -15.17 -5.51
N PRO A 206 29.80 -13.95 -5.75
CA PRO A 206 29.38 -12.81 -4.95
C PRO A 206 27.86 -12.81 -5.03
N GLU A 207 27.21 -12.84 -3.87
CA GLU A 207 25.76 -12.88 -3.70
C GLU A 207 25.07 -12.14 -4.84
N ASP A 208 24.09 -12.79 -5.47
CA ASP A 208 23.37 -12.30 -6.64
C ASP A 208 22.61 -11.01 -6.28
N ASP A 209 23.34 -9.90 -6.23
CA ASP A 209 23.00 -8.77 -5.38
C ASP A 209 22.07 -7.83 -6.14
N VAL A 210 20.79 -8.19 -6.20
CA VAL A 210 19.75 -7.25 -6.64
C VAL A 210 19.97 -5.95 -5.86
N PRO A 211 20.32 -4.83 -6.50
CA PRO A 211 20.72 -3.62 -5.80
C PRO A 211 19.52 -3.01 -5.07
N LEU A 212 19.80 -2.15 -4.08
CA LEU A 212 18.74 -1.33 -3.48
C LEU A 212 18.09 -0.46 -4.56
N PRO A 213 16.77 -0.21 -4.47
CA PRO A 213 16.10 0.70 -5.39
C PRO A 213 16.78 2.09 -5.35
N PRO A 214 17.05 2.70 -6.52
CA PRO A 214 17.53 4.07 -6.58
C PRO A 214 16.59 5.00 -5.79
N LEU A 215 17.16 6.01 -5.12
CA LEU A 215 16.38 6.90 -4.26
C LEU A 215 15.21 7.59 -5.00
N GLY A 216 15.40 7.96 -6.27
CA GLY A 216 14.32 8.53 -7.09
C GLY A 216 13.15 7.56 -7.31
N GLU A 217 13.43 6.27 -7.51
CA GLU A 217 12.40 5.23 -7.61
C GLU A 217 11.78 4.93 -6.24
N ALA A 218 12.53 5.05 -5.14
CA ALA A 218 11.99 4.92 -3.79
C ALA A 218 11.09 6.10 -3.38
N ALA A 219 11.38 7.30 -3.87
CA ALA A 219 10.59 8.51 -3.64
C ALA A 219 9.28 8.53 -4.44
N ALA A 220 9.29 7.92 -5.64
CA ALA A 220 8.10 7.67 -6.46
C ALA A 220 7.89 6.16 -6.72
N PRO A 221 7.51 5.37 -5.70
CA PRO A 221 7.60 3.92 -5.75
C PRO A 221 6.50 3.24 -6.56
N ALA A 222 5.40 3.94 -6.90
CA ALA A 222 4.25 3.31 -7.52
C ALA A 222 4.57 2.60 -8.85
N PRO A 223 5.33 3.17 -9.81
CA PRO A 223 5.64 2.50 -11.08
C PRO A 223 6.50 1.25 -10.87
N LEU A 224 7.51 1.32 -9.99
CA LEU A 224 8.39 0.18 -9.70
C LEU A 224 7.61 -0.94 -9.00
N LEU A 225 6.81 -0.61 -7.98
CA LEU A 225 5.92 -1.57 -7.32
C LEU A 225 4.96 -2.20 -8.33
N ALA A 226 4.30 -1.39 -9.16
CA ALA A 226 3.35 -1.85 -10.18
C ALA A 226 3.99 -2.77 -11.23
N SER A 227 5.24 -2.52 -11.60
CA SER A 227 5.99 -3.33 -12.56
C SER A 227 6.24 -4.76 -12.07
N ARG A 228 6.20 -4.97 -10.75
CA ARG A 228 6.47 -6.24 -10.07
C ARG A 228 5.20 -6.93 -9.56
N LEU A 229 4.03 -6.31 -9.73
CA LEU A 229 2.74 -6.91 -9.41
C LEU A 229 2.37 -8.04 -10.37
N THR A 230 1.53 -8.95 -9.89
CA THR A 230 0.86 -9.95 -10.73
C THR A 230 0.06 -9.30 -11.88
N PRO A 231 -0.21 -10.03 -12.97
CA PRO A 231 -1.02 -9.51 -14.07
C PRO A 231 -2.40 -9.00 -13.64
N SER A 232 -3.04 -9.72 -12.71
CA SER A 232 -4.37 -9.40 -12.20
C SER A 232 -4.35 -8.16 -11.31
N ALA A 233 -3.37 -8.00 -10.42
CA ALA A 233 -3.19 -6.77 -9.65
C ALA A 233 -2.87 -5.56 -10.53
N ARG A 234 -2.05 -5.74 -11.58
CA ARG A 234 -1.78 -4.68 -12.54
C ARG A 234 -3.01 -4.30 -13.37
N ALA A 235 -3.85 -5.27 -13.73
CA ALA A 235 -5.13 -4.99 -14.40
C ALA A 235 -6.08 -4.20 -13.49
N THR A 236 -6.20 -4.61 -12.22
CA THR A 236 -6.94 -3.85 -11.19
C THR A 236 -6.43 -2.42 -11.05
N LEU A 237 -5.11 -2.22 -11.05
CA LEU A 237 -4.50 -0.89 -10.97
C LEU A 237 -4.86 -0.01 -12.18
N ARG A 238 -4.91 -0.58 -13.39
CA ARG A 238 -5.35 0.16 -14.59
C ARG A 238 -6.82 0.57 -14.50
N PHE A 239 -7.69 -0.30 -13.98
CA PHE A 239 -9.08 0.07 -13.71
C PHE A 239 -9.16 1.20 -12.69
N ALA A 240 -8.36 1.14 -11.63
CA ALA A 240 -8.31 2.17 -10.60
C ALA A 240 -7.97 3.55 -11.18
N VAL A 241 -6.91 3.63 -11.98
CA VAL A 241 -6.51 4.87 -12.66
C VAL A 241 -7.61 5.37 -13.60
N ALA A 242 -8.24 4.47 -14.37
CA ALA A 242 -9.34 4.84 -15.27
C ALA A 242 -10.61 5.32 -14.53
N LEU A 243 -10.78 4.92 -13.27
CA LEU A 243 -11.88 5.31 -12.38
C LEU A 243 -11.50 6.48 -11.45
N GLY A 244 -10.45 7.24 -11.75
CA GLY A 244 -10.05 8.39 -10.94
C GLY A 244 -9.55 8.02 -9.55
N GLY A 245 -8.97 6.83 -9.41
CA GLY A 245 -8.41 6.32 -8.17
C GLY A 245 -9.31 5.37 -7.39
N GLU A 246 -10.59 5.20 -7.76
CA GLU A 246 -11.48 4.26 -7.09
C GLU A 246 -11.18 2.80 -7.42
N ILE A 247 -11.15 1.93 -6.42
CA ILE A 247 -10.94 0.49 -6.62
C ILE A 247 -12.29 -0.23 -6.75
N PRO A 248 -12.52 -1.00 -7.84
CA PRO A 248 -13.71 -1.82 -7.95
C PRO A 248 -13.82 -2.80 -6.78
N HIS A 249 -15.05 -3.04 -6.31
CA HIS A 249 -15.27 -3.99 -5.21
C HIS A 249 -14.71 -5.37 -5.55
N GLN A 250 -14.04 -6.02 -4.58
CA GLN A 250 -13.31 -7.27 -4.77
C GLN A 250 -14.13 -8.39 -5.44
N ALA A 251 -15.43 -8.46 -5.13
CA ALA A 251 -16.36 -9.44 -5.70
C ALA A 251 -16.56 -9.30 -7.22
N HIS A 252 -16.22 -8.15 -7.81
CA HIS A 252 -16.34 -7.89 -9.24
C HIS A 252 -15.03 -8.04 -10.00
N LEU A 253 -13.89 -8.08 -9.31
CA LEU A 253 -12.58 -8.18 -9.95
C LEU A 253 -12.43 -9.39 -10.86
N PRO A 254 -12.91 -10.61 -10.49
CA PRO A 254 -12.80 -11.75 -11.39
C PRO A 254 -13.48 -11.56 -12.75
N ALA A 255 -14.65 -10.91 -12.76
CA ALA A 255 -15.39 -10.63 -13.98
C ALA A 255 -14.75 -9.50 -14.81
N LEU A 256 -14.21 -8.47 -14.15
CA LEU A 256 -13.60 -7.32 -14.81
C LEU A 256 -12.23 -7.65 -15.42
N VAL A 257 -11.41 -8.41 -14.69
CA VAL A 257 -10.05 -8.79 -15.09
C VAL A 257 -10.05 -10.01 -16.01
N GLY A 258 -11.06 -10.88 -15.90
CA GLY A 258 -11.12 -12.14 -16.64
C GLY A 258 -10.26 -13.25 -16.02
N ASP A 259 -9.98 -13.16 -14.72
CA ASP A 259 -9.21 -14.17 -13.95
C ASP A 259 -9.97 -14.51 -12.67
N THR A 260 -10.23 -15.79 -12.42
CA THR A 260 -10.96 -16.28 -11.25
C THR A 260 -10.26 -15.97 -9.92
N HIS A 261 -8.95 -15.71 -9.94
CA HIS A 261 -8.14 -15.40 -8.75
C HIS A 261 -7.88 -13.89 -8.59
N ALA A 262 -8.53 -13.04 -9.37
CA ALA A 262 -8.35 -11.59 -9.27
C ALA A 262 -8.90 -10.99 -7.96
N ASP A 263 -9.62 -11.76 -7.16
CA ASP A 263 -10.03 -11.37 -5.80
C ASP A 263 -8.82 -11.17 -4.86
N ALA A 264 -7.71 -11.86 -5.09
CA ALA A 264 -6.46 -11.67 -4.34
C ALA A 264 -5.71 -10.36 -4.69
N ALA A 265 -6.04 -9.72 -5.82
CA ALA A 265 -5.37 -8.51 -6.29
C ALA A 265 -5.43 -7.36 -5.28
N LEU A 266 -6.58 -7.20 -4.60
CA LEU A 266 -6.74 -6.13 -3.62
C LEU A 266 -5.77 -6.30 -2.43
N GLY A 267 -5.60 -7.53 -1.95
CA GLY A 267 -4.64 -7.83 -0.89
C GLY A 267 -3.19 -7.56 -1.30
N GLU A 268 -2.83 -7.88 -2.55
CA GLU A 268 -1.52 -7.59 -3.10
C GLU A 268 -1.26 -6.08 -3.17
N LEU A 269 -2.20 -5.30 -3.72
CA LEU A 269 -2.12 -3.84 -3.79
C LEU A 269 -2.01 -3.21 -2.39
N ALA A 270 -2.80 -3.68 -1.43
CA ALA A 270 -2.77 -3.20 -0.05
C ALA A 270 -1.43 -3.52 0.62
N SER A 271 -0.88 -4.72 0.40
CA SER A 271 0.43 -5.10 0.93
C SER A 271 1.58 -4.23 0.38
N CYS A 272 1.39 -3.65 -0.80
CA CYS A 272 2.35 -2.73 -1.42
C CYS A 272 2.13 -1.26 -1.03
N GLY A 273 1.11 -0.95 -0.22
CA GLY A 273 0.74 0.43 0.09
C GLY A 273 0.30 1.22 -1.15
N LEU A 274 -0.24 0.56 -2.18
CA LEU A 274 -0.74 1.23 -3.38
C LEU A 274 -2.20 1.68 -3.25
N VAL A 275 -2.91 1.12 -2.28
CA VAL A 275 -4.32 1.45 -1.98
C VAL A 275 -4.49 1.75 -0.49
N SER A 276 -5.45 2.61 -0.17
CA SER A 276 -5.88 2.92 1.19
C SER A 276 -7.38 2.64 1.36
N PRO A 277 -7.82 2.17 2.53
CA PRO A 277 -9.23 2.00 2.81
C PRO A 277 -9.93 3.36 2.91
N VAL A 278 -11.19 3.41 2.48
CA VAL A 278 -12.09 4.57 2.59
C VAL A 278 -13.49 4.04 2.88
N GLY A 279 -13.96 4.23 4.12
CA GLY A 279 -15.18 3.58 4.60
C GLY A 279 -15.11 2.05 4.44
N SER A 280 -15.98 1.49 3.58
CA SER A 280 -16.03 0.06 3.23
C SER A 280 -15.36 -0.28 1.88
N ARG A 281 -14.74 0.70 1.23
CA ARG A 281 -14.11 0.60 -0.09
C ARG A 281 -12.61 0.86 0.00
N TYR A 282 -11.94 0.85 -1.15
CA TYR A 282 -10.54 1.23 -1.30
C TYR A 282 -10.39 2.25 -2.42
N ARG A 283 -9.40 3.13 -2.29
CA ARG A 283 -8.92 4.01 -3.35
C ARG A 283 -7.39 3.89 -3.49
N LEU A 284 -6.84 4.40 -4.57
CA LEU A 284 -5.39 4.58 -4.70
C LEU A 284 -4.87 5.46 -3.56
N ALA A 285 -3.77 5.05 -2.95
CA ALA A 285 -3.15 5.81 -1.87
C ALA A 285 -2.64 7.17 -2.39
N ALA A 286 -2.47 8.14 -1.49
CA ALA A 286 -2.09 9.51 -1.84
C ALA A 286 -0.84 9.56 -2.75
N GLY A 287 -0.95 10.28 -3.86
CA GLY A 287 0.11 10.45 -4.86
C GLY A 287 0.38 9.25 -5.77
N VAL A 288 -0.23 8.08 -5.54
CA VAL A 288 -0.03 6.88 -6.39
C VAL A 288 -0.54 7.12 -7.80
N GLN A 289 -1.73 7.70 -7.95
CA GLN A 289 -2.28 7.99 -9.27
C GLN A 289 -1.35 8.91 -10.09
N THR A 290 -0.93 10.03 -9.51
CA THR A 290 -0.02 10.98 -10.16
C THR A 290 1.29 10.33 -10.59
N GLN A 291 1.85 9.44 -9.75
CA GLN A 291 3.08 8.72 -10.09
C GLN A 291 2.88 7.75 -11.27
N LEU A 292 1.74 7.06 -11.33
CA LEU A 292 1.44 6.11 -12.40
C LEU A 292 1.11 6.80 -13.73
N GLU A 293 0.49 7.98 -13.69
CA GLU A 293 0.19 8.77 -14.89
C GLU A 293 1.44 9.46 -15.48
N ALA A 294 2.46 9.70 -14.65
CA ALA A 294 3.72 10.30 -15.06
C ALA A 294 4.75 9.28 -15.63
N ALA A 295 4.48 7.98 -15.51
CA ALA A 295 5.36 6.88 -15.90
C ALA A 295 5.07 6.36 -17.32
#